data_AF-A0A7J7GW71-F1
#
_entry.id   AF-A0A7J7GW71-F1
#
_cell.length_a   1.000
_cell.length_b   1.000
_cell.length_c   1.000
_cell.angle_alpha   90.00
_cell.angle_beta   90.00
_cell.angle_gamma   90.00
#
_symmetry.space_group_name_H-M   'P 1'
#
loop_
_entity.id
_entity.type
_entity.pdbx_description
1 polymer ?
#
loop_
_entity_poly.entity_id
_entity_poly.type
_entity_poly.pdbx_seq_one_letter_code
_entity_poly.pdbx_strand_id
1 'polypeptide(L)'
;MISRFLELGSVLEPGRPPKTDKAAILSDAVRMVNQLRSEAQKLRESNDDLHEKIKELKAEKTELRDEKQRLKAEKEKLEQQVKGMSAQPGMSASDKLMPFIGYPGVAMWQFIPPTVRDTSQDHVLHPPVA
;
A
#
# COMPACT_ATOMS: atom_id res chain seq x y z
N MET A 1 -50.99 -7.77 22.49
CA MET A 1 -50.29 -6.46 22.53
C MET A 1 -49.16 -6.42 23.56
N ILE A 2 -49.34 -6.99 24.77
CA ILE A 2 -48.31 -7.00 25.84
C ILE A 2 -47.03 -7.78 25.44
N SER A 3 -47.17 -8.88 24.69
CA SER A 3 -46.03 -9.74 24.30
C SER A 3 -44.97 -9.04 23.44
N ARG A 4 -45.37 -8.09 22.58
CA ARG A 4 -44.43 -7.38 21.68
C ARG A 4 -43.46 -6.46 22.42
N PHE A 5 -43.92 -5.82 23.49
CA PHE A 5 -43.06 -4.95 24.31
C PHE A 5 -42.06 -5.78 25.12
N LEU A 6 -42.48 -6.92 25.65
CA LEU A 6 -41.59 -7.84 26.35
C LEU A 6 -40.52 -8.42 25.42
N GLU A 7 -40.92 -8.85 24.21
CA GLU A 7 -40.01 -9.31 23.16
C GLU A 7 -38.97 -8.24 22.80
N LEU A 8 -39.42 -7.02 22.53
CA LEU A 8 -38.53 -5.89 22.25
C LEU A 8 -37.59 -5.61 23.42
N GLY A 9 -38.09 -5.56 24.65
CA GLY A 9 -37.26 -5.37 25.84
C GLY A 9 -36.15 -6.40 25.98
N SER A 10 -36.44 -7.68 25.71
CA SER A 10 -35.44 -8.76 25.72
C SER A 10 -34.37 -8.62 24.63
N VAL A 11 -34.72 -8.07 23.46
CA VAL A 11 -33.77 -7.82 22.36
C VAL A 11 -32.87 -6.61 22.68
N LEU A 12 -33.41 -5.57 23.31
CA LEU A 12 -32.65 -4.36 23.64
C LEU A 12 -31.62 -4.61 24.74
N GLU A 13 -31.95 -5.43 25.73
CA GLU A 13 -31.03 -5.79 26.82
C GLU A 13 -30.96 -7.32 27.00
N PRO A 14 -30.19 -8.02 26.14
CA PRO A 14 -29.99 -9.45 26.28
C PRO A 14 -29.38 -9.78 27.66
N GLY A 15 -30.02 -10.67 28.41
CA GLY A 15 -29.55 -11.14 29.71
C GLY A 15 -30.02 -10.34 30.93
N ARG A 16 -30.83 -9.28 30.74
CA ARG A 16 -31.54 -8.60 31.84
C ARG A 16 -33.03 -9.00 31.88
N PRO A 17 -33.67 -8.97 33.07
CA PRO A 17 -35.12 -9.14 33.16
C PRO A 17 -35.85 -8.11 32.28
N PRO A 18 -36.90 -8.51 31.54
CA PRO A 18 -37.61 -7.59 30.65
C PRO A 18 -38.20 -6.40 31.42
N LYS A 19 -37.89 -5.19 30.95
CA LYS A 19 -38.53 -3.97 31.45
C LYS A 19 -40.04 -4.06 31.19
N THR A 20 -40.85 -3.58 32.12
CA THR A 20 -42.32 -3.55 32.00
C THR A 20 -42.85 -2.19 31.59
N ASP A 21 -42.06 -1.13 31.76
CA ASP A 21 -42.39 0.23 31.31
C ASP A 21 -42.25 0.36 29.79
N LYS A 22 -43.39 0.53 29.12
CA LYS A 22 -43.49 0.66 27.67
C LYS A 22 -42.77 1.90 27.14
N ALA A 23 -42.77 3.02 27.88
CA ALA A 23 -42.14 4.26 27.42
C ALA A 23 -40.61 4.12 27.42
N ALA A 24 -40.06 3.54 28.48
CA ALA A 24 -38.63 3.22 28.57
C ALA A 24 -38.18 2.27 27.45
N ILE A 25 -38.93 1.20 27.18
CA ILE A 25 -38.63 0.24 26.10
C ILE A 25 -38.59 0.94 24.73
N LEU A 26 -39.57 1.81 24.43
CA LEU A 26 -39.58 2.55 23.17
C LEU A 26 -38.43 3.53 23.06
N SER A 27 -38.11 4.25 24.15
CA SER A 27 -36.98 5.19 24.17
C SER A 27 -35.65 4.47 23.93
N ASP A 28 -35.43 3.32 24.59
CA ASP A 28 -34.23 2.50 24.40
C ASP A 28 -34.16 1.94 22.98
N ALA A 29 -35.29 1.50 22.40
CA ALA A 29 -35.36 1.05 21.02
C ALA A 29 -34.97 2.14 20.02
N VAL A 30 -35.51 3.35 20.18
CA VAL A 30 -35.18 4.48 19.32
C VAL A 30 -33.69 4.81 19.42
N ARG A 31 -33.13 4.85 20.64
CA ARG A 31 -31.70 5.08 20.86
C ARG A 31 -30.85 4.03 20.14
N MET A 32 -31.15 2.75 20.33
CA MET A 32 -30.39 1.65 19.72
C MET A 32 -30.49 1.66 18.20
N VAL A 33 -31.67 1.90 17.63
CA VAL A 33 -31.84 1.99 16.18
C VAL A 33 -31.02 3.13 15.59
N ASN A 34 -30.96 4.28 16.26
CA ASN A 34 -30.14 5.40 15.81
C ASN A 34 -28.64 5.10 15.89
N GLN A 35 -28.19 4.44 16.96
CA GLN A 35 -26.81 3.99 17.09
C GLN A 35 -26.43 2.99 15.98
N LEU A 36 -27.22 1.94 15.80
CA LEU A 36 -26.97 0.92 14.77
C LEU A 36 -26.99 1.52 13.36
N ARG A 37 -27.85 2.52 13.09
CA ARG A 37 -27.82 3.26 11.82
C ARG A 37 -26.52 4.04 11.63
N SER A 38 -26.03 4.70 12.69
CA SER A 38 -24.76 5.43 12.63
C SER A 38 -23.58 4.48 12.40
N GLU A 39 -23.55 3.35 13.11
CA GLU A 39 -22.51 2.32 12.93
C GLU A 39 -22.56 1.69 11.54
N ALA A 40 -23.75 1.36 11.04
CA ALA A 40 -23.93 0.82 9.69
C ALA A 40 -23.47 1.81 8.62
N GLN A 41 -23.74 3.11 8.80
CA GLN A 41 -23.29 4.16 7.89
C GLN A 41 -21.76 4.28 7.87
N LYS A 42 -21.11 4.29 9.05
CA LYS A 42 -19.64 4.32 9.14
C LYS A 42 -18.99 3.07 8.54
N LEU A 43 -19.58 1.90 8.77
CA LEU A 43 -19.11 0.65 8.16
C LEU A 43 -19.25 0.69 6.64
N ARG A 44 -20.33 1.28 6.12
CA ARG A 44 -20.53 1.46 4.69
C ARG A 44 -19.48 2.40 4.10
N GLU A 45 -19.26 3.55 4.71
CA GLU A 45 -18.23 4.52 4.29
C GLU A 45 -16.84 3.87 4.28
N SER A 46 -16.45 3.22 5.37
CA SER A 46 -15.16 2.51 5.43
C SER A 46 -15.05 1.38 4.40
N ASN A 47 -16.15 0.71 4.08
CA ASN A 47 -16.15 -0.32 3.04
C ASN A 47 -15.95 0.28 1.64
N ASP A 48 -16.59 1.42 1.36
CA ASP A 48 -16.41 2.15 0.10
C ASP A 48 -14.96 2.65 -0.04
N ASP A 49 -14.39 3.25 1.02
CA ASP A 49 -12.98 3.70 1.06
C ASP A 49 -12.00 2.55 0.82
N LEU A 50 -12.22 1.39 1.44
CA LEU A 50 -11.38 0.22 1.24
C LEU A 50 -11.46 -0.30 -0.20
N HIS A 51 -12.64 -0.27 -0.83
CA HIS A 51 -12.80 -0.64 -2.23
C HIS A 51 -12.06 0.32 -3.16
N GLU A 52 -12.07 1.61 -2.88
CA GLU A 52 -11.27 2.59 -3.61
C GLU A 52 -9.78 2.30 -3.45
N LYS A 53 -9.32 2.06 -2.22
CA LYS A 53 -7.90 1.77 -1.98
C LYS A 53 -7.43 0.49 -2.68
N ILE A 54 -8.28 -0.54 -2.72
CA ILE A 54 -7.99 -1.77 -3.47
C ILE A 54 -7.86 -1.48 -4.97
N LYS A 55 -8.69 -0.60 -5.54
CA LYS A 55 -8.59 -0.22 -6.96
C LYS A 55 -7.29 0.53 -7.24
N GLU A 56 -6.94 1.51 -6.41
CA GLU A 56 -5.67 2.24 -6.51
C GLU A 56 -4.47 1.30 -6.47
N LEU A 57 -4.39 0.44 -5.45
CA LEU A 57 -3.28 -0.49 -5.30
C LEU A 57 -3.17 -1.49 -6.47
N LYS A 58 -4.28 -1.85 -7.10
CA LYS A 58 -4.26 -2.68 -8.32
C LYS A 58 -3.70 -1.92 -9.52
N ALA A 59 -4.04 -0.63 -9.66
CA ALA A 59 -3.49 0.22 -10.71
C ALA A 59 -1.98 0.42 -10.51
N GLU A 60 -1.56 0.83 -9.32
CA GLU A 60 -0.14 1.05 -8.97
C GLU A 60 0.69 -0.23 -9.15
N LYS A 61 0.17 -1.39 -8.73
CA LYS A 61 0.83 -2.69 -8.98
C LYS A 61 1.06 -2.97 -10.47
N THR A 62 0.14 -2.52 -11.32
CA THR A 62 0.25 -2.70 -12.77
C THR A 62 1.30 -1.75 -13.34
N GLU A 63 1.26 -0.47 -12.96
CA GLU A 63 2.25 0.53 -13.37
C GLU A 63 3.68 0.12 -12.97
N LEU A 64 3.88 -0.34 -11.73
CA LEU A 64 5.18 -0.83 -11.25
C LEU A 64 5.67 -2.05 -12.05
N ARG A 65 4.76 -2.91 -12.52
CA ARG A 65 5.13 -4.05 -13.37
C ARG A 65 5.63 -3.56 -14.73
N ASP A 66 4.92 -2.61 -15.32
CA ASP A 66 5.24 -2.07 -16.63
C ASP A 66 6.56 -1.28 -16.59
N GLU A 67 6.76 -0.47 -15.54
CA GLU A 67 8.03 0.24 -15.31
C GLU A 67 9.19 -0.73 -15.09
N LYS A 68 9.00 -1.79 -14.29
CA LYS A 68 10.01 -2.85 -14.11
C LYS A 68 10.40 -3.50 -15.43
N GLN A 69 9.44 -3.77 -16.32
CA GLN A 69 9.71 -4.35 -17.64
C GLN A 69 10.48 -3.37 -18.53
N ARG A 70 10.08 -2.09 -18.55
CA ARG A 70 10.77 -1.02 -19.29
C ARG A 70 12.23 -0.89 -18.85
N LEU A 71 12.47 -0.80 -17.54
CA LEU A 71 13.82 -0.69 -16.98
C LEU A 71 14.67 -1.94 -17.27
N LYS A 72 14.07 -3.14 -17.26
CA LYS A 72 14.79 -4.37 -17.64
C LYS A 72 15.26 -4.32 -19.10
N ALA A 73 14.41 -3.86 -20.01
CA ALA A 73 14.76 -3.73 -21.42
C ALA A 73 15.84 -2.67 -21.66
N GLU A 74 15.74 -1.52 -20.99
CA GLU A 74 16.75 -0.46 -21.07
C GLU A 74 18.10 -0.91 -20.50
N LYS A 75 18.08 -1.61 -19.35
CA LYS A 75 19.28 -2.22 -18.77
C LYS A 75 19.95 -3.18 -19.75
N GLU A 76 19.20 -4.08 -20.37
CA GLU A 76 19.76 -5.04 -21.34
C GLU A 76 20.36 -4.32 -22.56
N LYS A 77 19.70 -3.28 -23.07
CA LYS A 77 20.23 -2.44 -24.16
C LYS A 77 21.56 -1.77 -23.78
N LEU A 78 21.65 -1.20 -22.59
CA LEU A 78 22.87 -0.56 -22.10
C LEU A 78 23.99 -1.58 -21.88
N GLU A 79 23.69 -2.76 -21.32
CA GLU A 79 24.67 -3.85 -21.18
C GLU A 79 25.21 -4.32 -22.54
N GLN A 80 24.35 -4.42 -23.57
CA GLN A 80 24.77 -4.72 -24.93
C GLN A 80 25.66 -3.61 -25.52
N GLN A 81 25.32 -2.34 -25.30
CA GLN A 81 26.12 -1.21 -25.77
C GLN A 81 27.51 -1.21 -25.14
N VAL A 82 27.60 -1.40 -23.81
CA VAL A 82 28.88 -1.50 -23.09
C VAL A 82 29.69 -2.69 -23.58
N LYS A 83 29.06 -3.86 -23.76
CA LYS A 83 29.74 -5.05 -24.28
C LYS A 83 30.29 -4.83 -25.70
N GLY A 84 29.50 -4.20 -26.58
CA GLY A 84 29.92 -3.83 -27.93
C GLY A 84 31.08 -2.84 -27.95
N MET A 85 31.09 -1.87 -27.03
CA MET A 85 32.20 -0.93 -26.87
C MET A 85 33.47 -1.60 -26.31
N SER A 86 33.34 -2.58 -25.42
CA SER A 86 34.48 -3.34 -24.87
C SER A 86 35.06 -4.39 -25.84
N ALA A 87 34.37 -4.68 -26.94
CA ALA A 87 34.74 -5.72 -27.90
C ALA A 87 35.56 -5.22 -29.11
N GLN A 88 35.97 -3.95 -29.15
CA GLN A 88 36.91 -3.44 -30.17
C GLN A 88 38.34 -3.92 -29.86
N PRO A 89 38.95 -4.79 -30.69
CA PRO A 89 40.36 -5.13 -30.57
C PRO A 89 41.18 -4.11 -31.35
N GLY A 90 41.95 -3.29 -30.63
CA GLY A 90 43.10 -2.56 -31.18
C GLY A 90 42.80 -1.36 -32.08
N MET A 91 42.91 -0.16 -31.51
CA MET A 91 43.43 1.00 -32.25
C MET A 91 44.64 1.53 -31.50
N SER A 92 45.83 1.10 -31.96
CA SER A 92 47.08 1.80 -31.69
C SER A 92 47.04 3.12 -32.46
N ALA A 93 46.97 4.24 -31.75
CA ALA A 93 47.44 5.51 -32.26
C ALA A 93 48.09 6.26 -31.10
N SER A 94 49.39 6.46 -31.26
CA SER A 94 50.33 7.09 -30.36
C SER A 94 49.88 8.47 -29.88
N ASP A 95 50.48 8.85 -28.76
CA ASP A 95 50.50 10.17 -28.13
C ASP A 95 49.37 10.56 -27.16
N LYS A 96 49.78 10.62 -25.89
CA LYS A 96 49.30 11.48 -24.80
C LYS A 96 47.89 11.27 -24.28
N LEU A 97 47.62 10.16 -23.58
CA LEU A 97 46.53 10.15 -22.60
C LEU A 97 46.94 9.36 -21.35
N MET A 98 46.79 10.01 -20.20
CA MET A 98 47.00 9.47 -18.85
C MET A 98 46.29 8.12 -18.68
N PRO A 99 46.85 7.17 -17.91
CA PRO A 99 46.16 5.93 -17.60
C PRO A 99 44.88 6.26 -16.83
N PHE A 100 43.72 6.04 -17.46
CA PHE A 100 42.48 5.94 -16.73
C PHE A 100 42.54 4.63 -15.96
N ILE A 101 42.92 4.70 -14.68
CA ILE A 101 42.80 3.59 -13.73
C ILE A 101 41.29 3.42 -13.51
N GLY A 102 40.65 2.71 -14.44
CA GLY A 102 39.26 2.30 -14.30
C GLY A 102 39.16 1.40 -13.09
N TYR A 103 38.33 1.80 -12.12
CA TYR A 103 37.98 0.94 -10.99
C TYR A 103 37.54 -0.43 -11.51
N PRO A 104 37.96 -1.53 -10.85
CA PRO A 104 37.62 -2.89 -11.27
C PRO A 104 36.10 -2.97 -11.44
N GLY A 105 35.66 -3.55 -12.56
CA GLY A 105 34.29 -3.52 -13.09
C GLY A 105 33.22 -4.24 -12.26
N VAL A 106 33.31 -4.21 -10.93
CA VAL A 106 32.24 -4.61 -10.03
C VAL A 106 31.37 -3.39 -9.80
N ALA A 107 30.16 -3.42 -10.37
CA ALA A 107 29.16 -2.39 -10.09
C ALA A 107 28.94 -2.33 -8.56
N MET A 108 29.21 -1.18 -7.95
CA MET A 108 29.11 -0.96 -6.49
C MET A 108 27.72 -1.34 -5.93
N TRP A 109 26.69 -1.38 -6.78
CA TRP A 109 25.34 -1.88 -6.49
C TRP A 109 25.28 -3.35 -6.04
N GLN A 110 26.29 -4.17 -6.35
CA GLN A 110 26.40 -5.55 -5.86
C GLN A 110 26.77 -5.61 -4.37
N PHE A 111 27.33 -4.54 -3.82
CA PHE A 111 27.74 -4.44 -2.42
C PHE A 111 26.74 -3.68 -1.55
N ILE A 112 25.58 -3.32 -2.10
CA ILE A 112 24.55 -2.60 -1.34
C ILE A 112 23.86 -3.58 -0.38
N PRO A 113 23.89 -3.32 0.94
CA PRO A 113 23.21 -4.16 1.93
C PRO A 113 21.71 -4.28 1.62
N PRO A 114 21.07 -5.45 1.85
CA PRO A 114 19.63 -5.62 1.64
C PRO A 114 18.77 -4.59 2.41
N THR A 115 19.28 -4.09 3.53
CA THR A 115 18.62 -3.11 4.41
C THR A 115 18.38 -1.75 3.77
N VAL A 116 19.15 -1.37 2.74
CA VAL A 116 18.96 -0.12 1.98
C VAL A 116 18.23 -0.34 0.65
N ARG A 117 17.91 -1.60 0.29
CA ARG A 117 16.97 -1.92 -0.80
C ARG A 117 15.52 -1.89 -0.35
N ASP A 118 15.28 -1.89 0.96
CA ASP A 118 13.94 -1.85 1.52
C ASP A 118 13.47 -0.40 1.65
N THR A 119 12.92 0.14 0.56
CA THR A 119 12.32 1.48 0.54
C THR A 119 10.93 1.51 1.18
N SER A 120 10.45 0.38 1.73
CA SER A 120 9.13 0.34 2.39
C SER A 120 9.05 1.26 3.61
N GLN A 121 10.18 1.67 4.18
CA GLN A 121 10.24 2.59 5.33
C GLN A 121 10.73 4.00 4.99
N ASP A 122 10.92 4.34 3.71
CA ASP A 122 11.45 5.65 3.32
C ASP A 122 10.51 6.80 3.74
N HIS A 123 9.20 6.53 3.78
CA HIS A 123 8.16 7.45 4.26
C HIS A 123 8.18 7.71 5.78
N VAL A 124 8.91 6.92 6.56
CA VAL A 124 9.12 7.12 8.02
C VAL A 124 10.37 7.97 8.27
N LEU A 125 11.36 7.89 7.39
CA LEU A 125 12.65 8.57 7.53
C LEU A 125 12.69 9.95 6.88
N HIS A 126 11.80 10.23 5.93
CA HIS A 126 11.69 11.55 5.30
C HIS A 126 10.43 12.27 5.78
N PRO A 127 10.54 13.30 6.65
CA PRO A 127 9.39 14.11 7.02
C PRO A 127 8.81 14.79 5.78
N PRO A 128 7.49 15.05 5.73
CA PRO A 128 6.86 15.67 4.58
C PRO A 128 7.49 17.04 4.35
N VAL A 129 8.13 17.22 3.20
CA VAL A 129 8.47 18.56 2.71
C VAL A 129 7.13 19.26 2.44
N ALA A 130 6.94 20.39 3.11
CA ALA A 130 5.72 21.18 3.16
C ALA A 130 5.12 21.51 1.79
#